data_AF-A0A4R6TBS1-F1
#
_entry.id   AF-A0A4R6TBS1-F1
#
_cell.length_a   1.000
_cell.length_b   1.000
_cell.length_c   1.000
_cell.angle_alpha   90.00
_cell.angle_beta   90.00
_cell.angle_gamma   90.00
#
_symmetry.space_group_name_H-M   'P 1'
#
loop_
_entity.id
_entity.type
_entity.pdbx_description
1 polymer ?
#
loop_
_entity_poly.entity_id
_entity_poly.type
_entity_poly.pdbx_seq_one_letter_code
_entity_poly.pdbx_strand_id
1 'polypeptide(L)'
;MKKILFIALGLFFSTSSLLCAQSLEDEVKMIQEAFGQDKKLIVQEVLKLSDAKAVAFWPVYEMYETERRTLARERFMIIDDYMKRYSTIGEMEADNLATRTLKNDEALAKLHSKYYKKFKKAVSALDAAKFLQLDTYIHNTIRNAIQQELPFIDEYK
;
A
#
# COMPACT_ATOMS: atom_id res chain seq x y z
N MET A 1 -7.16 30.80 47.77
CA MET A 1 -7.58 29.41 47.50
C MET A 1 -8.33 29.36 46.18
N LYS A 2 -7.80 28.57 45.25
CA LYS A 2 -8.45 27.82 44.15
C LYS A 2 -9.73 28.39 43.53
N LYS A 3 -9.64 28.81 42.25
CA LYS A 3 -10.36 28.18 41.11
C LYS A 3 -9.56 28.44 39.83
N ILE A 4 -8.69 27.51 39.43
CA ILE A 4 -8.12 27.50 38.08
C ILE A 4 -9.09 26.71 37.21
N LEU A 5 -9.63 27.41 36.23
CA LEU A 5 -10.42 26.92 35.11
C LEU A 5 -9.47 26.14 34.19
N PHE A 6 -9.64 24.83 34.04
CA PHE A 6 -8.93 24.06 33.00
C PHE A 6 -9.89 23.66 31.89
N ILE A 7 -9.53 24.17 30.73
CA ILE A 7 -10.15 24.03 29.42
C ILE A 7 -10.12 22.55 29.01
N ALA A 8 -11.28 21.93 28.91
CA ALA A 8 -11.47 20.64 28.28
C ALA A 8 -12.09 20.87 26.90
N LEU A 9 -11.27 21.13 25.87
CA LEU A 9 -11.70 21.00 24.48
C LEU A 9 -10.48 20.89 23.57
N GLY A 10 -10.25 19.70 23.00
CA GLY A 10 -9.28 19.52 21.91
C GLY A 10 -8.47 18.23 21.96
N LEU A 11 -9.10 17.06 21.98
CA LEU A 11 -8.42 15.78 21.79
C LEU A 11 -9.38 14.80 21.10
N PHE A 12 -9.69 15.01 19.82
CA PHE A 12 -10.45 14.02 19.04
C PHE A 12 -10.04 13.93 17.54
N PHE A 13 -8.84 14.40 17.17
CA PHE A 13 -8.42 14.44 15.75
C PHE A 13 -7.15 13.62 15.41
N SER A 14 -6.64 12.79 16.31
CA SER A 14 -5.31 12.16 16.14
C SER A 14 -5.30 10.63 15.93
N THR A 15 -6.45 9.95 15.88
CA THR A 15 -6.44 8.48 15.70
C THR A 15 -6.12 8.05 14.26
N SER A 16 -6.49 8.85 13.25
CA SER A 16 -6.26 8.51 11.84
C SER A 16 -4.78 8.57 11.44
N SER A 17 -4.00 9.47 12.03
CA SER A 17 -2.57 9.61 11.73
C SER A 17 -1.74 8.43 12.26
N LEU A 18 -2.13 7.85 13.40
CA LEU A 18 -1.43 6.69 13.98
C LEU A 18 -1.59 5.42 13.12
N LEU A 19 -2.81 5.15 12.64
CA LEU A 19 -3.07 4.01 11.73
C LEU A 19 -2.33 4.16 10.38
N CYS A 20 -2.18 5.39 9.90
CA CYS A 20 -1.44 5.67 8.66
C CYS A 20 0.07 5.43 8.81
N ALA A 21 0.64 5.69 9.98
CA ALA A 21 2.05 5.45 10.22
C ALA A 21 2.36 3.95 10.35
N GLN A 22 1.53 3.21 11.10
CA GLN A 22 1.70 1.78 11.31
C GLN A 22 1.62 0.98 9.99
N SER A 23 0.59 1.22 9.18
CA SER A 23 0.43 0.52 7.89
C SER A 23 1.56 0.77 6.89
N LEU A 24 2.22 1.94 6.94
CA LEU A 24 3.41 2.21 6.13
C LEU A 24 4.64 1.46 6.64
N GLU A 25 4.81 1.40 7.97
CA GLU A 25 5.88 0.64 8.60
C GLU A 25 5.75 -0.86 8.31
N ASP A 26 4.52 -1.41 8.38
CA ASP A 26 4.23 -2.80 8.04
C ASP A 26 4.60 -3.12 6.58
N GLU A 27 4.27 -2.22 5.63
CA GLU A 27 4.66 -2.40 4.22
C GLU A 27 6.18 -2.44 4.04
N VAL A 28 6.89 -1.48 4.64
CA VAL A 28 8.36 -1.40 4.56
C VAL A 28 9.00 -2.64 5.16
N LYS A 29 8.50 -3.10 6.32
CA LYS A 29 8.98 -4.30 6.98
C LYS A 29 8.78 -5.54 6.11
N MET A 30 7.60 -5.72 5.51
CA MET A 30 7.36 -6.87 4.62
C MET A 30 8.23 -6.84 3.36
N ILE A 31 8.50 -5.66 2.79
CA ILE A 31 9.45 -5.54 1.68
C ILE A 31 10.84 -5.97 2.15
N GLN A 32 11.28 -5.47 3.30
CA GLN A 32 12.59 -5.80 3.86
C GLN A 32 12.71 -7.29 4.20
N GLU A 33 11.66 -7.93 4.71
CA GLU A 33 11.62 -9.36 5.00
C GLU A 33 11.64 -10.20 3.72
N ALA A 34 10.91 -9.79 2.68
CA ALA A 34 10.84 -10.52 1.42
C ALA A 34 12.10 -10.37 0.55
N PHE A 35 12.77 -9.21 0.59
CA PHE A 35 13.85 -8.88 -0.35
C PHE A 35 15.18 -8.52 0.30
N GLY A 36 15.22 -8.27 1.60
CA GLY A 36 16.44 -7.87 2.31
C GLY A 36 16.97 -6.47 1.98
N GLN A 37 16.23 -5.67 1.19
CA GLN A 37 16.65 -4.36 0.72
C GLN A 37 15.47 -3.38 0.60
N ASP A 38 15.78 -2.09 0.62
CA ASP A 38 14.82 -1.03 0.32
C ASP A 38 14.31 -1.13 -1.14
N LYS A 39 13.00 -0.92 -1.32
CA LYS A 39 12.34 -1.01 -2.64
C LYS A 39 13.05 -0.17 -3.71
N LYS A 40 13.52 1.02 -3.36
CA LYS A 40 14.20 1.93 -4.29
C LYS A 40 15.53 1.35 -4.79
N LEU A 41 16.27 0.66 -3.92
CA LEU A 41 17.51 -0.03 -4.29
C LEU A 41 17.21 -1.19 -5.26
N ILE A 42 16.17 -1.98 -4.99
CA ILE A 42 15.75 -3.07 -5.90
C ILE A 42 15.40 -2.51 -7.29
N VAL A 43 14.66 -1.39 -7.33
CA VAL A 43 14.32 -0.70 -8.60
C VAL A 43 15.58 -0.22 -9.33
N GLN A 44 16.56 0.35 -8.61
CA GLN A 44 17.83 0.78 -9.19
C GLN A 44 18.59 -0.40 -9.81
N GLU A 45 18.73 -1.49 -9.08
CA GLU A 45 19.48 -2.67 -9.49
C GLU A 45 18.86 -3.40 -10.69
N VAL A 46 17.52 -3.44 -10.76
CA VAL A 46 16.79 -4.11 -11.86
C VAL A 46 16.75 -3.26 -13.11
N LEU A 47 16.48 -1.96 -12.99
CA LEU A 47 16.30 -1.11 -14.16
C LEU A 47 17.63 -0.70 -14.80
N LYS A 48 18.69 -0.48 -14.00
CA LYS A 48 20.03 -0.05 -14.45
C LYS A 48 19.96 1.08 -15.49
N LEU A 49 19.14 2.08 -15.20
CA LEU A 49 18.95 3.23 -16.08
C LEU A 49 20.24 4.04 -16.20
N SER A 50 20.49 4.63 -17.37
CA SER A 50 21.52 5.65 -17.51
C SER A 50 21.16 6.90 -16.69
N ASP A 51 22.15 7.72 -16.33
CA ASP A 51 21.95 8.93 -15.51
C ASP A 51 20.86 9.84 -16.10
N ALA A 52 20.87 10.07 -17.42
CA ALA A 52 19.86 10.88 -18.10
C ALA A 52 18.44 10.31 -17.95
N LYS A 53 18.28 8.98 -18.05
CA LYS A 53 16.99 8.31 -17.85
C LYS A 53 16.57 8.30 -16.39
N ALA A 54 17.51 8.11 -15.47
CA ALA A 54 17.26 8.12 -14.03
C ALA A 54 16.71 9.49 -13.58
N VAL A 55 17.28 10.59 -14.07
CA VAL A 55 16.81 11.96 -13.79
C VAL A 55 15.34 12.15 -14.20
N ALA A 56 14.93 11.57 -15.33
CA ALA A 56 13.54 11.62 -15.79
C ALA A 56 12.61 10.63 -15.06
N PHE A 57 13.14 9.47 -14.65
CA PHE A 57 12.39 8.37 -14.04
C PHE A 57 11.98 8.68 -12.59
N TRP A 58 12.92 9.12 -11.75
CA TRP A 58 12.70 9.24 -10.30
C TRP A 58 11.55 10.17 -9.91
N PRO A 59 11.35 11.35 -10.54
CA PRO A 59 10.20 12.18 -10.23
C PRO A 59 8.86 11.47 -10.47
N VAL A 60 8.76 10.67 -11.54
CA VAL A 60 7.55 9.88 -11.84
C VAL A 60 7.38 8.75 -10.82
N TYR A 61 8.48 8.14 -10.37
CA TYR A 61 8.49 7.12 -9.32
C TYR A 61 8.01 7.65 -7.97
N GLU A 62 8.49 8.81 -7.52
CA GLU A 62 8.04 9.38 -6.24
C GLU A 62 6.54 9.73 -6.25
N MET A 63 6.03 10.24 -7.38
CA MET A 63 4.60 10.48 -7.57
C MET A 63 3.81 9.16 -7.54
N TYR A 64 4.32 8.13 -8.21
CA TYR A 64 3.72 6.79 -8.20
C TYR A 64 3.63 6.24 -6.78
N GLU A 65 4.75 6.22 -6.05
CA GLU A 65 4.83 5.67 -4.70
C GLU A 65 3.93 6.43 -3.72
N THR A 66 3.76 7.73 -3.88
CA THR A 66 2.84 8.54 -3.07
C THR A 66 1.38 8.08 -3.23
N GLU A 67 0.93 7.90 -4.47
CA GLU A 67 -0.42 7.39 -4.75
C GLU A 67 -0.57 5.92 -4.35
N ARG A 68 0.43 5.09 -4.66
CA ARG A 68 0.47 3.65 -4.38
C ARG A 68 0.45 3.34 -2.89
N ARG A 69 1.15 4.12 -2.04
CA ARG A 69 1.08 4.03 -0.57
C ARG A 69 -0.34 4.27 -0.05
N THR A 70 -1.12 5.12 -0.71
CA THR A 70 -2.51 5.36 -0.29
C THR A 70 -3.38 4.13 -0.50
N LEU A 71 -3.19 3.39 -1.59
CA LEU A 71 -3.86 2.12 -1.85
C LEU A 71 -3.37 1.01 -0.91
N ALA A 72 -2.06 0.99 -0.62
CA ALA A 72 -1.51 0.05 0.35
C ALA A 72 -2.16 0.23 1.74
N ARG A 73 -2.31 1.48 2.20
CA ARG A 73 -2.99 1.79 3.48
C ARG A 73 -4.43 1.30 3.51
N GLU A 74 -5.22 1.57 2.48
CA GLU A 74 -6.62 1.08 2.43
C GLU A 74 -6.67 -0.44 2.50
N ARG A 75 -5.76 -1.13 1.81
CA ARG A 75 -5.67 -2.60 1.90
C ARG A 75 -5.39 -3.08 3.33
N PHE A 76 -4.44 -2.46 4.04
CA PHE A 76 -4.19 -2.81 5.45
C PHE A 76 -5.40 -2.57 6.33
N MET A 77 -6.14 -1.48 6.10
CA MET A 77 -7.38 -1.22 6.84
C MET A 77 -8.44 -2.29 6.58
N ILE A 78 -8.58 -2.76 5.34
CA ILE A 78 -9.50 -3.86 5.00
C ILE A 78 -9.09 -5.15 5.75
N ILE A 79 -7.79 -5.46 5.78
CA ILE A 79 -7.26 -6.64 6.47
C ILE A 79 -7.44 -6.54 7.99
N ASP A 80 -7.17 -5.38 8.57
CA ASP A 80 -7.36 -5.12 10.00
C ASP A 80 -8.84 -5.25 10.40
N ASP A 81 -9.75 -4.69 9.60
CA ASP A 81 -11.20 -4.83 9.79
C ASP A 81 -11.63 -6.30 9.68
N TYR A 82 -11.07 -7.06 8.73
CA TYR A 82 -11.30 -8.50 8.59
C TYR A 82 -10.92 -9.24 9.86
N MET A 83 -9.69 -9.03 10.35
CA MET A 83 -9.16 -9.73 11.52
C MET A 83 -9.93 -9.39 12.80
N LYS A 84 -10.27 -8.11 13.01
CA LYS A 84 -11.03 -7.66 14.19
C LYS A 84 -12.45 -8.22 14.25
N ARG A 85 -13.05 -8.48 13.09
CA ARG A 85 -14.45 -8.91 12.98
C ARG A 85 -14.61 -10.38 12.63
N TYR A 86 -13.51 -11.13 12.49
CA TYR A 86 -13.50 -12.48 11.94
C TYR A 86 -14.59 -13.41 12.54
N SER A 87 -14.72 -13.43 13.87
CA SER A 87 -15.71 -14.26 14.57
C SER A 87 -17.17 -13.83 14.38
N THR A 88 -17.41 -12.62 13.88
CA THR A 88 -18.73 -11.99 13.74
C THR A 88 -19.00 -11.47 12.33
N ILE A 89 -18.26 -11.95 11.31
CA ILE A 89 -18.55 -11.60 9.91
C ILE A 89 -19.93 -12.15 9.55
N GLY A 90 -20.89 -11.25 9.32
CA GLY A 90 -22.19 -11.53 8.72
C GLY A 90 -22.31 -10.92 7.33
N GLU A 91 -23.51 -10.98 6.74
CA GLU A 91 -23.78 -10.53 5.36
C GLU A 91 -23.30 -9.10 5.07
N MET A 92 -23.56 -8.16 5.98
CA MET A 92 -23.23 -6.75 5.78
C MET A 92 -21.71 -6.51 5.81
N GLU A 93 -21.02 -7.13 6.76
CA GLU A 93 -19.56 -7.05 6.86
C GLU A 93 -18.88 -7.72 5.68
N ALA A 94 -19.39 -8.88 5.25
CA ALA A 94 -18.86 -9.61 4.10
C ALA A 94 -18.97 -8.77 2.82
N ASP A 95 -20.13 -8.16 2.54
CA ASP A 95 -20.32 -7.27 1.39
C ASP A 95 -19.39 -6.05 1.47
N ASN A 96 -19.24 -5.44 2.65
CA ASN A 96 -18.36 -4.30 2.83
C ASN A 96 -16.89 -4.64 2.53
N LEU A 97 -16.38 -5.74 3.10
CA LEU A 97 -15.01 -6.20 2.91
C LEU A 97 -14.74 -6.55 1.44
N ALA A 98 -15.67 -7.27 0.81
CA ALA A 98 -15.57 -7.66 -0.60
C ALA A 98 -15.56 -6.42 -1.51
N THR A 99 -16.52 -5.50 -1.33
CA THR A 99 -16.63 -4.31 -2.19
C THR A 99 -15.45 -3.35 -2.03
N ARG A 100 -14.92 -3.17 -0.80
CA ARG A 100 -13.69 -2.38 -0.58
C ARG A 100 -12.47 -3.03 -1.20
N THR A 101 -12.34 -4.35 -1.09
CA THR A 101 -11.25 -5.11 -1.72
C THR A 101 -11.27 -4.93 -3.23
N LEU A 102 -12.44 -5.12 -3.86
CA LEU A 102 -12.61 -4.95 -5.31
C LEU A 102 -12.29 -3.52 -5.77
N LYS A 103 -12.76 -2.51 -5.02
CA LYS A 103 -12.45 -1.10 -5.32
C LYS A 103 -10.96 -0.80 -5.22
N ASN A 104 -10.28 -1.34 -4.21
CA ASN A 104 -8.85 -1.15 -4.04
C ASN A 104 -8.05 -1.82 -5.18
N ASP A 105 -8.43 -3.04 -5.58
CA ASP A 105 -7.82 -3.76 -6.69
C ASP A 105 -8.02 -3.02 -8.03
N GLU A 106 -9.23 -2.50 -8.27
CA GLU A 106 -9.52 -1.68 -9.46
C GLU A 106 -8.68 -0.39 -9.47
N ALA A 107 -8.55 0.28 -8.32
CA ALA A 107 -7.75 1.49 -8.18
C ALA A 107 -6.26 1.23 -8.46
N LEU A 108 -5.73 0.09 -8.02
CA LEU A 108 -4.36 -0.31 -8.32
C LEU A 108 -4.14 -0.55 -9.81
N ALA A 109 -5.05 -1.27 -10.48
CA ALA A 109 -4.96 -1.50 -11.92
C ALA A 109 -4.99 -0.17 -12.71
N LYS A 110 -5.85 0.78 -12.31
CA LYS A 110 -5.90 2.13 -12.88
C LYS A 110 -4.59 2.89 -12.64
N LEU A 111 -4.02 2.78 -11.44
CA LEU A 111 -2.74 3.40 -11.09
C LEU A 111 -1.61 2.87 -11.97
N HIS A 112 -1.48 1.55 -12.12
CA HIS A 112 -0.49 0.92 -12.99
C HIS A 112 -0.62 1.40 -14.44
N SER A 113 -1.85 1.44 -14.99
CA SER A 113 -2.09 1.93 -16.34
C SER A 113 -1.69 3.40 -16.53
N LYS A 114 -2.05 4.27 -15.56
CA LYS A 114 -1.69 5.69 -15.54
C LYS A 114 -0.17 5.87 -15.51
N TYR A 115 0.52 5.16 -14.63
CA TYR A 115 1.95 5.36 -14.43
C TYR A 115 2.82 4.65 -15.46
N TYR A 116 2.39 3.52 -16.03
CA TYR A 116 3.04 2.94 -17.20
C TYR A 116 3.16 3.96 -18.35
N LYS A 117 2.08 4.70 -18.66
CA LYS A 117 2.10 5.75 -19.69
C LYS A 117 3.09 6.86 -19.35
N LYS A 118 3.18 7.27 -18.07
CA LYS A 118 4.10 8.31 -17.61
C LYS A 118 5.56 7.85 -17.67
N PHE A 119 5.87 6.66 -17.16
CA PHE A 119 7.21 6.08 -17.25
C PHE A 119 7.64 5.87 -18.69
N LYS A 120 6.76 5.35 -19.55
CA LYS A 120 7.05 5.17 -20.97
C LYS A 120 7.47 6.49 -21.64
N LYS A 121 6.84 7.61 -21.26
CA LYS A 121 7.19 8.94 -21.76
C LYS A 121 8.52 9.46 -21.19
N ALA A 122 8.81 9.18 -19.92
CA ALA A 122 10.02 9.64 -19.24
C ALA A 122 11.28 8.88 -19.67
N VAL A 123 11.14 7.58 -19.95
CA VAL A 123 12.26 6.70 -20.28
C VAL A 123 12.05 5.99 -21.63
N SER A 124 11.65 4.73 -21.62
CA SER A 124 11.26 3.97 -22.80
C SER A 124 10.15 2.98 -22.45
N ALA A 125 9.49 2.40 -23.46
CA ALA A 125 8.50 1.36 -23.24
C ALA A 125 9.10 0.12 -22.55
N LEU A 126 10.34 -0.25 -22.90
CA LEU A 126 11.04 -1.38 -22.29
C LEU A 126 11.33 -1.11 -20.81
N ASP A 127 11.87 0.06 -20.48
CA ASP A 127 12.20 0.42 -19.11
C ASP A 127 10.94 0.53 -18.24
N ALA A 128 9.86 1.10 -18.78
CA ALA A 128 8.56 1.19 -18.10
C ALA A 128 7.93 -0.20 -17.87
N ALA A 129 8.06 -1.12 -18.82
CA ALA A 129 7.57 -2.49 -18.67
C ALA A 129 8.38 -3.28 -17.63
N LYS A 130 9.71 -3.13 -17.60
CA LYS A 130 10.57 -3.71 -16.56
C LYS A 130 10.16 -3.23 -15.16
N PHE A 131 9.91 -1.93 -15.03
CA PHE A 131 9.45 -1.36 -13.76
C PHE A 131 8.10 -1.97 -13.35
N LEU A 132 7.12 -1.99 -14.25
CA LEU A 132 5.80 -2.54 -13.97
C LEU A 132 5.86 -4.02 -13.59
N GLN A 133 6.71 -4.81 -14.25
CA GLN A 133 6.92 -6.21 -13.93
C GLN A 133 7.49 -6.37 -12.51
N LEU A 134 8.54 -5.62 -12.18
CA LEU A 134 9.14 -5.63 -10.83
C LEU A 134 8.14 -5.22 -9.76
N ASP A 135 7.42 -4.12 -9.97
CA ASP A 135 6.50 -3.59 -9.00
C ASP A 135 5.31 -4.55 -8.76
N THR A 136 4.79 -5.15 -9.84
CA THR A 136 3.76 -6.20 -9.75
C THR A 136 4.28 -7.41 -8.98
N TYR A 137 5.52 -7.83 -9.21
CA TYR A 137 6.14 -8.94 -8.48
C TYR A 137 6.23 -8.63 -6.98
N ILE A 138 6.79 -7.48 -6.59
CA ILE A 138 6.88 -7.05 -5.19
C ILE A 138 5.49 -7.02 -4.54
N HIS A 139 4.51 -6.41 -5.22
CA HIS A 139 3.14 -6.30 -4.71
C HIS A 139 2.48 -7.66 -4.48
N ASN A 140 2.63 -8.58 -5.42
CA ASN A 140 2.05 -9.92 -5.33
C ASN A 140 2.74 -10.75 -4.24
N THR A 141 4.06 -10.63 -4.08
CA THR A 141 4.79 -11.28 -2.99
C THR A 141 4.24 -10.86 -1.62
N ILE A 142 4.08 -9.56 -1.39
CA ILE A 142 3.52 -9.03 -0.14
C ILE A 142 2.07 -9.47 0.05
N ARG A 143 1.25 -9.38 -1.02
CA ARG A 143 -0.16 -9.79 -0.96
C ARG A 143 -0.28 -11.27 -0.56
N ASN A 144 0.51 -12.14 -1.17
CA ASN A 144 0.51 -13.56 -0.88
C ASN A 144 0.97 -13.83 0.55
N ALA A 145 2.02 -13.17 1.03
CA ALA A 145 2.49 -13.31 2.40
C ALA A 145 1.39 -12.95 3.42
N ILE A 146 0.67 -11.86 3.19
CA ILE A 146 -0.48 -11.50 4.03
C ILE A 146 -1.58 -12.58 3.95
N GLN A 147 -1.96 -12.99 2.75
CA GLN A 147 -3.06 -13.94 2.56
C GLN A 147 -2.80 -15.31 3.21
N GLN A 148 -1.54 -15.73 3.32
CA GLN A 148 -1.16 -16.96 4.01
C GLN A 148 -1.40 -16.91 5.53
N GLU A 149 -1.47 -15.72 6.11
CA GLU A 149 -1.73 -15.52 7.55
C GLU A 149 -3.21 -15.30 7.87
N LEU A 150 -4.06 -15.14 6.85
CA LEU A 150 -5.49 -14.86 7.05
C LEU A 150 -6.30 -16.15 6.95
N PRO A 151 -7.16 -16.47 7.94
CA PRO A 151 -8.10 -17.56 7.80
C PRO A 151 -9.17 -17.24 6.76
N PHE A 152 -9.81 -18.24 6.19
CA PHE A 152 -11.00 -18.04 5.35
C PHE A 152 -12.24 -17.75 6.20
N ILE A 153 -13.20 -17.03 5.62
CA ILE A 153 -14.50 -16.78 6.26
C ILE A 153 -15.11 -18.14 6.61
N ASP A 154 -15.53 -18.28 7.86
CA ASP A 154 -16.13 -19.49 8.44
C ASP A 154 -15.18 -20.70 8.59
N GLU A 155 -13.88 -20.56 8.32
CA GLU A 155 -12.90 -21.66 8.46
C GLU A 155 -12.87 -22.27 9.87
N TYR A 156 -13.05 -21.42 10.89
CA TYR A 156 -13.03 -21.84 12.30
C TYR A 156 -14.37 -21.61 13.03
N LYS A 157 -15.48 -21.45 12.30
CA LYS A 157 -16.82 -21.32 12.91
C LYS A 157 -17.44 -22.67 13.25
#